data_AF-A0A7C7DLY5-F1
#
_entry.id   AF-A0A7C7DLY5-F1
#
_cell.length_a   1.000
_cell.length_b   1.000
_cell.length_c   1.000
_cell.angle_alpha   90.00
_cell.angle_beta   90.00
_cell.angle_gamma   90.00
#
_symmetry.space_group_name_H-M   'P 1'
#
loop_
_entity.id
_entity.type
_entity.pdbx_description
1 polymer ?
#
loop_
_entity_poly.entity_id
_entity_poly.type
_entity_poly.pdbx_seq_one_letter_code
_entity_poly.pdbx_strand_id
1 'polypeptide(L)'
;MSFTEALEKALLDLVWGGSAYSAAANLYIGLSTTAINNDGTGITEPDPLDDYARVEVTNDATEWPNATAGGPSVKQNANELSFPTATGSWGTVTHFFFSTDPTSTDPEDIIAFGALDVPRTIEENDTASFAANAITITLD
;
A
#
# COMPACT_ATOMS: atom_id res chain seq x y z
N MET A 1 -9.26 1.19 3.67
CA MET A 1 -8.31 0.11 3.30
C MET A 1 -8.49 -1.07 4.25
N SER A 2 -7.99 -2.26 3.88
CA SER A 2 -8.02 -3.49 4.70
C SER A 2 -6.60 -4.01 4.90
N PHE A 3 -6.37 -4.69 6.02
CA PHE A 3 -5.19 -5.54 6.18
C PHE A 3 -5.43 -6.88 5.47
N THR A 4 -4.36 -7.52 5.04
CA THR A 4 -4.45 -8.89 4.50
C THR A 4 -4.57 -9.90 5.62
N GLU A 5 -5.09 -11.10 5.32
CA GLU A 5 -5.21 -12.21 6.27
C GLU A 5 -3.88 -12.50 7.00
N ALA A 6 -2.76 -12.37 6.27
CA ALA A 6 -1.42 -12.57 6.82
C ALA A 6 -1.09 -11.54 7.91
N LEU A 7 -1.30 -10.24 7.64
CA LEU A 7 -1.05 -9.20 8.64
C LEU A 7 -2.06 -9.27 9.79
N GLU A 8 -3.34 -9.50 9.52
CA GLU A 8 -4.37 -9.66 10.55
C GLU A 8 -3.99 -10.75 11.53
N LYS A 9 -3.59 -11.92 11.03
CA LYS A 9 -3.09 -13.02 11.85
C LYS A 9 -1.84 -12.62 12.64
N ALA A 10 -0.87 -11.99 12.00
CA ALA A 10 0.38 -11.59 12.67
C ALA A 10 0.13 -10.59 13.81
N LEU A 11 -0.80 -9.64 13.62
CA LEU A 11 -1.19 -8.68 14.66
C LEU A 11 -1.93 -9.38 15.82
N LEU A 12 -2.80 -10.35 15.54
CA LEU A 12 -3.45 -11.14 16.59
C LEU A 12 -2.44 -11.98 17.38
N ASP A 13 -1.49 -12.62 16.71
CA ASP A 13 -0.43 -13.39 17.36
C ASP A 13 0.53 -12.48 18.16
N LEU A 14 0.78 -11.25 17.68
CA LEU A 14 1.55 -10.25 18.42
C LEU A 14 0.87 -9.85 19.73
N VAL A 15 -0.41 -9.49 19.66
CA VAL A 15 -1.14 -8.93 20.81
C VAL A 15 -1.56 -10.02 21.80
N TRP A 16 -2.03 -11.17 21.30
CA TRP A 16 -2.66 -12.22 22.12
C TRP A 16 -1.84 -13.51 22.23
N GLY A 17 -0.76 -13.65 21.45
CA GLY A 17 0.15 -14.79 21.49
C GLY A 17 1.57 -14.46 21.97
N GLY A 18 1.95 -13.17 21.98
CA GLY A 18 3.32 -12.74 22.30
C GLY A 18 4.36 -13.09 21.23
N SER A 19 3.92 -13.47 20.03
CA SER A 19 4.80 -13.69 18.89
C SER A 19 5.35 -12.36 18.40
N ALA A 20 6.67 -12.24 18.26
CA ALA A 20 7.26 -11.01 17.75
C ALA A 20 6.85 -10.78 16.28
N TYR A 21 6.33 -9.58 16.00
CA TYR A 21 6.15 -9.07 14.65
C TYR A 21 7.25 -8.03 14.38
N SER A 22 8.08 -8.29 13.39
CA SER A 22 9.14 -7.38 12.96
C SER A 22 8.65 -6.58 11.77
N ALA A 23 8.28 -5.32 12.01
CA ALA A 23 7.88 -4.43 10.93
C ALA A 23 9.05 -4.20 9.95
N ALA A 24 8.75 -4.17 8.65
CA ALA A 24 9.74 -3.85 7.64
C ALA A 24 10.25 -2.41 7.81
N ALA A 25 11.54 -2.19 7.55
CA ALA A 25 12.15 -0.86 7.63
C ALA A 25 11.64 0.07 6.52
N ASN A 26 11.34 -0.50 5.35
CA ASN A 26 10.72 0.18 4.22
C ASN A 26 9.44 -0.55 3.84
N LEU A 27 8.46 0.21 3.38
CA LEU A 27 7.24 -0.27 2.76
C LEU A 27 7.22 0.17 1.31
N TYR A 28 6.57 -0.61 0.46
CA TYR A 28 6.47 -0.35 -0.97
C TYR A 28 5.00 -0.21 -1.34
N ILE A 29 4.64 0.93 -1.91
CA ILE A 29 3.26 1.20 -2.33
C ILE A 29 3.14 0.87 -3.81
N GLY A 30 2.30 -0.11 -4.13
CA GLY A 30 2.00 -0.52 -5.49
C GLY A 30 0.59 -0.16 -5.91
N LEU A 31 0.35 -0.19 -7.22
CA LEU A 31 -0.94 0.03 -7.85
C LEU A 31 -1.44 -1.26 -8.49
N SER A 32 -2.76 -1.43 -8.54
CA SER A 32 -3.36 -2.55 -9.27
C SER A 32 -4.53 -2.14 -10.15
N THR A 33 -4.59 -2.75 -11.32
CA THR A 33 -5.70 -2.61 -12.27
C THR A 33 -6.87 -3.55 -11.95
N THR A 34 -6.67 -4.51 -11.05
CA THR A 34 -7.66 -5.49 -10.61
C THR A 34 -7.97 -5.37 -9.12
N ALA A 35 -9.06 -6.00 -8.68
CA ALA A 35 -9.39 -6.11 -7.27
C ALA A 35 -8.40 -7.04 -6.55
N ILE A 36 -8.06 -6.67 -5.32
CA ILE A 36 -7.14 -7.41 -4.47
C ILE A 36 -7.97 -8.23 -3.48
N ASN A 37 -7.66 -9.51 -3.37
CA ASN A 37 -8.31 -10.44 -2.45
C ASN A 37 -7.74 -10.27 -1.04
N ASN A 38 -8.51 -10.70 -0.03
CA ASN A 38 -8.11 -10.55 1.37
C ASN A 38 -6.82 -11.33 1.71
N ASP A 39 -6.54 -12.40 0.98
CA ASP A 39 -5.33 -13.21 1.12
C ASP A 39 -4.08 -12.57 0.48
N GLY A 40 -4.19 -11.36 -0.09
CA GLY A 40 -3.10 -10.66 -0.79
C GLY A 40 -2.96 -11.03 -2.26
N THR A 41 -3.79 -11.93 -2.80
CA THR A 41 -3.78 -12.33 -4.22
C THR A 41 -4.63 -11.40 -5.10
N GLY A 42 -4.62 -11.63 -6.42
CA GLY A 42 -5.46 -10.90 -7.37
C GLY A 42 -4.88 -9.57 -7.84
N ILE A 43 -3.66 -9.23 -7.39
CA ILE A 43 -2.93 -8.05 -7.86
C ILE A 43 -2.52 -8.23 -9.32
N THR A 44 -2.90 -7.28 -10.16
CA THR A 44 -2.32 -7.04 -11.48
C THR A 44 -1.66 -5.66 -11.46
N GLU A 45 -0.34 -5.62 -11.35
CA GLU A 45 0.43 -4.37 -11.42
C GLU A 45 0.56 -3.87 -12.87
N PRO A 46 0.72 -2.55 -13.09
CA PRO A 46 1.16 -2.03 -14.38
C PRO A 46 2.51 -2.60 -14.83
N ASP A 47 2.78 -2.56 -16.14
CA ASP A 47 4.00 -3.14 -16.72
C ASP A 47 5.23 -2.31 -16.35
N PRO A 48 6.29 -2.89 -15.76
CA PRO A 48 7.54 -2.19 -15.48
C PRO A 48 8.25 -1.67 -16.73
N LEU A 49 7.91 -2.17 -17.94
CA LEU A 49 8.41 -1.61 -19.20
C LEU A 49 7.90 -0.19 -19.48
N ASP A 50 6.78 0.21 -18.85
CA ASP A 50 6.19 1.54 -18.95
C ASP A 50 6.62 2.46 -17.79
N ASP A 51 7.79 2.18 -17.20
CA ASP A 51 8.43 2.87 -16.06
C ASP A 51 7.65 2.79 -14.73
N TYR A 52 6.69 1.86 -14.63
CA TYR A 52 6.03 1.60 -13.35
C TYR A 52 7.00 0.94 -12.34
N ALA A 53 7.08 1.52 -11.15
CA ALA A 53 7.72 0.92 -10.00
C ALA A 53 6.94 1.28 -8.72
N ARG A 54 6.96 0.38 -7.73
CA ARG A 54 6.39 0.66 -6.41
C ARG A 54 7.14 1.81 -5.75
N VAL A 55 6.43 2.68 -5.04
CA VAL A 55 7.05 3.79 -4.29
C VAL A 55 7.65 3.21 -3.01
N GLU A 56 8.96 3.36 -2.83
CA GLU A 56 9.63 3.03 -1.56
C GLU A 56 9.37 4.12 -0.53
N VAL A 57 8.97 3.69 0.66
CA VAL A 57 8.53 4.56 1.75
C VAL A 57 9.15 4.08 3.05
N THR A 58 10.01 4.90 3.66
CA THR A 58 10.59 4.55 4.97
C THR A 58 9.48 4.39 6.01
N ASN A 59 9.52 3.29 6.77
CA ASN A 59 8.54 3.00 7.82
C ASN A 59 8.94 3.68 9.13
N ASP A 60 8.86 5.02 9.17
CA ASP A 60 9.21 5.81 10.33
C ASP A 60 8.16 6.89 10.66
N ALA A 61 8.37 7.65 11.73
CA ALA A 61 7.44 8.68 12.16
C ALA A 61 7.43 9.95 11.27
N THR A 62 8.42 10.11 10.38
CA THR A 62 8.47 11.21 9.42
C THR A 62 7.43 11.00 8.33
N GLU A 63 7.27 9.77 7.87
CA GLU A 63 6.34 9.42 6.81
C GLU A 63 5.01 8.90 7.35
N TRP A 64 5.07 8.19 8.48
CA TRP A 64 3.94 7.56 9.13
C TRP A 64 3.82 8.04 10.59
N PRO A 65 3.28 9.25 10.82
CA PRO A 65 3.14 9.83 12.15
C PRO A 65 2.36 8.94 13.12
N ASN A 66 2.45 9.27 14.40
CA ASN A 66 1.72 8.56 15.45
C ASN A 66 0.22 8.53 15.14
N ALA A 67 -0.41 7.39 15.41
CA ALA A 67 -1.86 7.28 15.30
C ALA A 67 -2.54 8.28 16.24
N THR A 68 -3.64 8.86 15.78
CA THR A 68 -4.49 9.72 16.59
C THR A 68 -5.24 8.89 17.63
N ALA A 69 -5.46 9.46 18.82
CA ALA A 69 -6.32 8.86 19.83
C ALA A 69 -7.80 9.11 19.48
N GLY A 70 -8.60 8.05 19.46
CA GLY A 70 -10.02 8.07 19.11
C GLY A 70 -10.48 6.71 18.61
N GLY A 71 -11.81 6.49 18.56
CA GLY A 71 -12.40 5.31 17.90
C GLY A 71 -13.04 5.75 16.59
N PRO A 72 -12.49 5.38 15.41
CA PRO A 72 -11.30 4.55 15.20
C PRO A 72 -9.98 5.32 15.39
N SER A 73 -8.90 4.60 15.68
CA SER A 73 -7.54 5.17 15.71
C SER A 73 -7.07 5.37 14.27
N VAL A 74 -6.64 6.58 13.93
CA VAL A 74 -6.31 6.96 12.54
C VAL A 74 -4.82 7.22 12.37
N LYS A 75 -4.23 6.70 11.31
CA LYS A 75 -2.87 6.98 10.85
C LYS A 75 -2.87 7.30 9.35
N GLN A 76 -2.00 8.21 8.90
CA GLN A 76 -1.97 8.71 7.52
C GLN A 76 -0.53 8.92 7.04
N ASN A 77 -0.33 9.01 5.72
CA ASN A 77 0.95 9.42 5.14
C ASN A 77 1.18 10.92 5.35
N ALA A 78 2.38 11.31 5.77
CA ALA A 78 2.71 12.71 6.06
C ALA A 78 3.11 13.49 4.81
N ASN A 79 3.77 12.85 3.84
CA ASN A 79 4.28 13.50 2.65
C ASN A 79 3.57 12.99 1.39
N GLU A 80 3.79 13.68 0.27
CA GLU A 80 3.37 13.17 -1.03
C GLU A 80 4.19 11.95 -1.41
N LEU A 81 3.49 10.93 -1.90
CA LEU A 81 4.06 9.67 -2.36
C LEU A 81 3.89 9.62 -3.89
N SER A 82 4.95 9.94 -4.61
CA SER A 82 4.95 10.03 -6.08
C SER A 82 5.53 8.79 -6.72
N PHE A 83 4.83 8.24 -7.71
CA PHE A 83 5.34 7.20 -8.60
C PHE A 83 6.28 7.84 -9.65
N PRO A 84 7.08 7.02 -10.38
CA PRO A 84 7.75 7.49 -11.59
C PRO A 84 6.76 8.05 -12.62
N THR A 85 7.25 8.86 -13.55
CA THR A 85 6.42 9.31 -14.69
C THR A 85 6.24 8.16 -15.66
N ALA A 86 4.99 7.85 -16.02
CA ALA A 86 4.68 6.76 -16.93
C ALA A 86 5.30 7.01 -18.32
N THR A 87 6.01 6.02 -18.86
CA THR A 87 6.54 6.05 -20.24
C THR A 87 5.63 5.33 -21.24
N GLY A 88 4.52 4.77 -20.74
CA GLY A 88 3.44 4.16 -21.50
C GLY A 88 2.17 4.07 -20.65
N SER A 89 1.14 3.39 -21.14
CA SER A 89 -0.14 3.27 -20.42
C SER A 89 -0.06 2.24 -19.32
N TRP A 90 -0.29 2.65 -18.07
CA TRP A 90 -0.47 1.73 -16.93
C TRP A 90 -1.91 1.17 -16.84
N GLY A 91 -2.79 1.61 -17.74
CA GLY A 91 -4.19 1.21 -17.76
C GLY A 91 -5.02 1.93 -16.69
N THR A 92 -6.17 1.35 -16.35
CA THR A 92 -7.07 1.90 -15.32
C THR A 92 -6.77 1.26 -13.97
N VAL A 93 -6.08 2.01 -13.11
CA VAL A 93 -5.80 1.65 -11.73
C VAL A 93 -7.08 1.76 -10.92
N THR A 94 -7.39 0.70 -10.17
CA THR A 94 -8.57 0.60 -9.32
C THR A 94 -8.22 0.42 -7.85
N HIS A 95 -7.04 -0.11 -7.55
CA HIS A 95 -6.59 -0.42 -6.20
C HIS A 95 -5.13 0.00 -5.99
N PHE A 96 -4.74 0.08 -4.72
CA PHE A 96 -3.37 0.22 -4.28
C PHE A 96 -3.10 -0.78 -3.14
N PHE A 97 -1.84 -1.08 -2.91
CA PHE A 97 -1.43 -2.01 -1.85
C PHE A 97 -0.10 -1.61 -1.23
N PHE A 98 0.16 -2.17 -0.05
CA PHE A 98 1.42 -2.07 0.67
C PHE A 98 2.12 -3.43 0.65
N SER A 99 3.39 -3.41 0.26
CA SER A 99 4.29 -4.56 0.24
C SER A 99 5.51 -4.34 1.14
N THR A 100 6.09 -5.40 1.67
CA THR A 100 7.39 -5.39 2.38
C THR A 100 8.60 -5.54 1.46
N ASP A 101 8.38 -5.80 0.17
CA ASP A 101 9.42 -5.98 -0.85
C ASP A 101 9.14 -5.11 -2.11
N PRO A 102 10.18 -4.60 -2.81
CA PRO A 102 10.00 -3.76 -4.00
C PRO A 102 9.39 -4.48 -5.21
N THR A 103 9.47 -5.82 -5.29
CA THR A 103 9.10 -6.58 -6.50
C THR A 103 8.38 -7.90 -6.22
N SER A 104 8.42 -8.42 -5.00
CA SER A 104 7.78 -9.68 -4.65
C SER A 104 6.29 -9.64 -4.93
N THR A 105 5.78 -10.73 -5.49
CA THR A 105 4.34 -10.96 -5.70
C THR A 105 3.80 -12.01 -4.73
N ASP A 106 4.61 -12.42 -3.75
CA ASP A 106 4.18 -13.36 -2.73
C ASP A 106 3.12 -12.69 -1.84
N PRO A 107 1.95 -13.32 -1.64
CA PRO A 107 0.87 -12.70 -0.88
C PRO A 107 1.24 -12.40 0.58
N GLU A 108 2.25 -13.08 1.12
CA GLU A 108 2.78 -12.85 2.47
C GLU A 108 3.51 -11.50 2.59
N ASP A 109 4.06 -10.97 1.50
CA ASP A 109 4.69 -9.65 1.48
C ASP A 109 3.65 -8.52 1.36
N ILE A 110 2.43 -8.83 0.93
CA ILE A 110 1.34 -7.87 0.83
C ILE A 110 0.66 -7.75 2.18
N ILE A 111 0.78 -6.59 2.81
CA ILE A 111 0.33 -6.38 4.19
C ILE A 111 -1.01 -5.65 4.29
N ALA A 112 -1.35 -4.85 3.29
CA ALA A 112 -2.59 -4.08 3.25
C ALA A 112 -2.94 -3.66 1.83
N PHE A 113 -4.23 -3.39 1.59
CA PHE A 113 -4.73 -2.93 0.30
C PHE A 113 -5.95 -2.03 0.43
N GLY A 114 -6.22 -1.24 -0.60
CA GLY A 114 -7.40 -0.38 -0.67
C GLY A 114 -7.87 -0.15 -2.10
N ALA A 115 -9.17 0.02 -2.26
CA ALA A 115 -9.73 0.54 -3.50
C ALA A 115 -9.54 2.06 -3.56
N LEU A 116 -9.34 2.59 -4.77
CA LEU A 116 -9.45 4.02 -5.02
C LEU A 116 -10.93 4.41 -5.04
N ASP A 117 -11.28 5.55 -4.43
CA ASP A 117 -12.66 6.07 -4.47
C ASP A 117 -13.13 6.33 -5.91
N VAL A 118 -12.19 6.73 -6.76
CA VAL A 118 -12.39 6.92 -8.20
C VAL A 118 -11.22 6.25 -8.92
N PRO A 119 -11.48 5.21 -9.74
CA PRO A 119 -10.44 4.62 -10.59
C PRO A 119 -9.77 5.66 -11.48
N ARG A 120 -8.47 5.49 -11.73
CA ARG A 120 -7.65 6.43 -12.50
C ARG A 120 -6.97 5.72 -13.67
N THR A 121 -7.21 6.22 -14.87
CA THR A 121 -6.41 5.85 -16.04
C THR A 121 -5.13 6.68 -16.02
N ILE A 122 -3.99 6.02 -16.14
CA ILE A 122 -2.66 6.65 -16.16
C ILE A 122 -2.03 6.34 -17.51
N GLU A 123 -1.82 7.38 -18.30
CA GLU A 123 -1.29 7.33 -19.67
C GLU A 123 0.17 7.82 -19.70
N GLU A 124 0.81 7.73 -20.87
CA GLU A 124 2.16 8.26 -21.07
C GLU A 124 2.27 9.74 -20.66
N ASN A 125 3.31 10.08 -19.91
CA ASN A 125 3.59 11.39 -19.30
C ASN A 125 2.73 11.75 -18.08
N ASP A 126 1.83 10.88 -17.63
CA ASP A 126 1.17 11.06 -16.34
C ASP A 126 2.11 10.65 -15.20
N THR A 127 1.94 11.30 -14.04
CA THR A 127 2.58 10.91 -12.78
C THR A 127 1.50 10.69 -11.74
N ALA A 128 1.31 9.43 -11.33
CA ALA A 128 0.42 9.12 -10.23
C ALA A 128 1.07 9.55 -8.91
N SER A 129 0.27 10.07 -7.98
CA SER A 129 0.72 10.34 -6.61
C SER A 129 -0.42 10.21 -5.60
N PHE A 130 -0.04 9.96 -4.35
CA PHE A 130 -0.90 10.16 -3.20
C PHE A 130 -0.44 11.42 -2.47
N ALA A 131 -1.29 12.44 -2.41
CA ALA A 131 -1.01 13.64 -1.63
C ALA A 131 -0.84 13.31 -0.13
N ALA A 132 -0.23 14.23 0.62
CA ALA A 132 -0.20 14.12 2.08
C ALA A 132 -1.61 13.91 2.65
N ASN A 133 -1.75 12.99 3.59
CA ASN A 133 -3.00 12.57 4.22
C ASN A 133 -4.03 11.89 3.29
N ALA A 134 -3.64 11.50 2.06
CA ALA A 134 -4.56 10.83 1.13
C ALA A 134 -4.80 9.36 1.50
N ILE A 135 -3.82 8.69 2.10
CA ILE A 135 -3.96 7.31 2.57
C ILE A 135 -4.37 7.33 4.03
N THR A 136 -5.50 6.69 4.34
CA THR A 136 -6.04 6.62 5.70
C THR A 136 -6.07 5.16 6.18
N ILE A 137 -5.33 4.90 7.26
CA ILE A 137 -5.21 3.62 7.96
C ILE A 137 -6.03 3.71 9.24
N THR A 138 -6.91 2.74 9.48
CA THR A 138 -7.75 2.72 10.68
C THR A 138 -7.84 1.34 11.31
N LEU A 139 -7.89 1.30 12.64
CA LEU A 139 -8.35 0.16 13.43
C LEU A 139 -9.44 0.63 14.39
N ASP A 140 -10.45 -0.20 14.58
CA ASP A 140 -11.60 0.00 15.48
C ASP A 140 -11.60 -1.06 16.60
#